data_AF-A0A1H1AUB8-F1
#
_entry.id   AF-A0A1H1AUB8-F1
#
_cell.length_a   1.000
_cell.length_b   1.000
_cell.length_c   1.000
_cell.angle_alpha   90.00
_cell.angle_beta   90.00
_cell.angle_gamma   90.00
#
_symmetry.space_group_name_H-M   'P 1'
#
loop_
_entity.id
_entity.type
_entity.pdbx_description
1 polymer ?
#
loop_
_entity_poly.entity_id
_entity_poly.type
_entity_poly.pdbx_seq_one_letter_code
_entity_poly.pdbx_strand_id
1 'polypeptide(L)'
;MYTRFKKINSSGFTLVEIIASIAILGMVIAVLLPIFPQIMSWTQKTDEELVASNLLSEVANETEKVEVASLFGENIIGCENGSSEDVFLKDYQLNSENYEARINICEEYDVSLYRTHIKIYANDDRLVSESYTYILGDLK
;
A
#
# COMPACT_ATOMS: atom_id res chain seq x y z
N MET A 1 66.95 24.36 -40.63
CA MET A 1 66.14 23.26 -40.07
C MET A 1 65.09 23.90 -39.15
N TYR A 2 63.86 24.07 -39.61
CA TYR A 2 62.80 24.77 -38.87
C TYR A 2 62.14 23.79 -37.89
N THR A 3 62.27 24.02 -36.59
CA THR A 3 61.56 23.27 -35.55
C THR A 3 60.13 23.79 -35.45
N ARG A 4 59.14 22.97 -35.85
CA ARG A 4 57.73 23.25 -35.61
C ARG A 4 57.44 23.12 -34.11
N PHE A 5 57.23 24.23 -33.43
CA PHE A 5 56.70 24.22 -32.07
C PHE A 5 55.26 23.70 -32.10
N LYS A 6 55.04 22.56 -31.45
CA LYS A 6 53.72 21.95 -31.27
C LYS A 6 52.90 22.86 -30.35
N LYS A 7 51.87 23.51 -30.90
CA LYS A 7 50.93 24.34 -30.13
C LYS A 7 50.21 23.41 -29.14
N ILE A 8 50.55 23.52 -27.86
CA ILE A 8 49.84 22.80 -26.79
C ILE A 8 48.46 23.44 -26.73
N ASN A 9 47.41 22.66 -26.95
CA ASN A 9 46.04 23.15 -26.96
C ASN A 9 45.66 23.56 -25.53
N SER A 10 45.58 24.87 -25.28
CA SER A 10 45.32 25.46 -23.96
C SER A 10 43.84 25.84 -23.80
N SER A 11 42.93 24.93 -24.15
CA SER A 11 41.50 25.11 -23.92
C SER A 11 41.18 24.79 -22.45
N GLY A 12 41.58 25.69 -21.54
CA GLY A 12 41.15 25.67 -20.14
C GLY A 12 39.76 26.30 -20.01
N PHE A 13 39.00 25.85 -19.02
CA PHE A 13 37.74 26.52 -18.67
C PHE A 13 38.03 27.89 -18.06
N THR A 14 37.20 28.86 -18.42
CA THR A 14 37.25 30.17 -17.75
C THR A 14 36.69 30.04 -16.33
N LEU A 15 37.16 30.89 -15.43
CA LEU A 15 36.64 30.93 -14.05
C LEU A 15 35.13 31.24 -14.03
N VAL A 16 34.65 32.06 -14.97
CA VAL A 16 33.23 32.39 -15.13
C VAL A 16 32.41 31.16 -15.56
N GLU A 17 32.91 30.33 -16.48
CA GLU A 17 32.25 29.08 -16.86
C GLU A 17 32.11 28.11 -15.69
N ILE A 18 33.14 28.00 -14.85
CA ILE A 18 33.12 27.12 -13.67
C ILE A 18 32.05 27.60 -12.70
N ILE A 19 32.00 28.90 -12.41
CA ILE A 19 31.00 29.47 -11.49
C ILE A 19 29.59 29.32 -12.06
N ALA A 20 29.41 29.58 -13.36
CA ALA A 20 28.11 29.39 -14.02
C ALA A 20 27.64 27.94 -13.96
N SER A 21 28.55 26.98 -14.18
CA SER A 21 28.25 25.55 -14.11
C SER A 21 27.87 25.11 -12.70
N ILE A 22 28.59 25.58 -11.67
CA ILE A 22 28.28 25.29 -10.27
C ILE A 22 26.94 25.92 -9.86
N ALA A 23 26.67 27.16 -10.30
CA ALA A 23 25.42 27.85 -10.01
C ALA A 23 24.20 27.11 -10.61
N ILE A 24 24.31 26.69 -11.87
CA ILE A 24 23.26 25.92 -12.54
C ILE A 24 23.09 24.56 -11.85
N LEU A 25 24.19 23.85 -11.57
CA LEU A 25 24.13 22.56 -10.88
C LEU A 25 23.49 22.68 -9.49
N GLY A 26 23.85 23.73 -8.72
CA GLY A 26 23.27 24.01 -7.42
C GLY A 26 21.76 24.29 -7.51
N MET A 27 21.32 25.04 -8.53
CA MET A 27 19.90 25.27 -8.78
C MET A 27 19.15 23.97 -9.08
N VAL A 28 19.72 23.09 -9.94
CA VAL A 28 19.11 21.79 -10.26
C VAL A 28 19.02 20.91 -9.02
N ILE A 29 20.09 20.81 -8.24
CA ILE A 29 20.10 20.02 -7.00
C ILE A 29 19.07 20.56 -6.00
N ALA A 30 19.00 21.88 -5.81
CA ALA A 30 18.04 22.51 -4.90
C ALA A 30 16.58 22.19 -5.28
N VAL A 31 16.28 22.10 -6.58
CA VAL A 31 14.93 21.75 -7.07
C VAL A 31 14.64 20.26 -6.95
N LEU A 32 15.63 19.38 -7.15
CA LEU A 32 15.41 17.93 -7.15
C LEU A 32 15.47 17.30 -5.75
N LEU A 33 16.23 17.88 -4.81
CA LEU A 33 16.37 17.33 -3.45
C LEU A 33 15.04 17.07 -2.72
N PRO A 34 14.03 17.95 -2.77
CA PRO A 34 12.75 17.73 -2.09
C PRO A 34 11.92 16.54 -2.62
N ILE A 35 12.25 16.01 -3.79
CA ILE A 35 11.50 14.90 -4.41
C ILE A 35 11.89 13.55 -3.78
N PHE A 36 13.13 13.38 -3.32
CA PHE A 36 13.59 12.09 -2.79
C PHE A 36 12.79 11.59 -1.57
N PRO A 37 12.51 12.41 -0.54
CA PRO A 37 11.70 11.97 0.59
C PRO A 37 10.27 11.57 0.17
N GLN A 38 9.72 12.26 -0.83
CA GLN A 38 8.37 11.98 -1.33
C GLN A 38 8.33 10.61 -2.04
N ILE A 39 9.30 10.33 -2.91
CA ILE A 39 9.41 9.03 -3.58
C ILE A 39 9.56 7.91 -2.55
N MET A 40 10.44 8.08 -1.56
CA MET A 40 10.66 7.06 -0.53
C MET A 40 9.37 6.75 0.25
N SER A 41 8.60 7.78 0.63
CA SER A 41 7.31 7.57 1.31
C SER A 41 6.28 6.87 0.41
N TRP A 42 6.24 7.20 -0.89
CA TRP A 42 5.33 6.53 -1.83
C TRP A 42 5.70 5.07 -2.06
N THR A 43 6.99 4.76 -2.18
CA THR A 43 7.46 3.37 -2.29
C THR A 43 7.02 2.56 -1.07
N GLN A 44 7.23 3.07 0.14
CA GLN A 44 6.81 2.37 1.37
C GLN A 44 5.30 2.08 1.39
N LYS A 45 4.47 3.08 1.06
CA LYS A 45 3.01 2.89 1.00
C LYS A 45 2.59 1.87 -0.06
N THR A 46 3.25 1.91 -1.24
CA THR A 46 2.95 0.97 -2.32
C THR A 46 3.32 -0.46 -1.91
N ASP A 47 4.46 -0.63 -1.24
CA ASP A 47 4.89 -1.94 -0.74
C ASP A 47 3.90 -2.48 0.31
N GLU A 48 3.43 -1.63 1.23
CA GLU A 48 2.39 -2.00 2.21
C GLU A 48 1.07 -2.40 1.54
N GLU A 49 0.60 -1.62 0.57
CA GLU A 49 -0.62 -1.91 -0.19
C GLU A 49 -0.52 -3.24 -0.95
N LEU A 50 0.64 -3.55 -1.54
CA LEU A 50 0.87 -4.82 -2.21
C LEU A 50 0.86 -6.02 -1.24
N VAL A 51 1.48 -5.87 -0.07
CA VAL A 51 1.45 -6.90 0.98
C VAL A 51 0.02 -7.12 1.47
N ALA A 52 -0.72 -6.04 1.76
CA ALA A 52 -2.12 -6.12 2.19
C ALA A 52 -3.02 -6.72 1.09
N SER A 53 -2.79 -6.40 -0.17
CA SER A 53 -3.54 -6.99 -1.29
C SER A 53 -3.32 -8.50 -1.43
N ASN A 54 -2.10 -8.97 -1.22
CA ASN A 54 -1.82 -10.41 -1.18
C ASN A 54 -2.49 -11.09 0.03
N LEU A 55 -2.47 -10.43 1.19
CA LEU A 55 -3.15 -10.88 2.41
C LEU A 55 -4.66 -11.04 2.21
N LEU A 56 -5.31 -10.14 1.46
CA LEU A 56 -6.76 -10.23 1.23
C LEU A 56 -7.20 -11.58 0.66
N SER A 57 -6.38 -12.19 -0.20
CA SER A 57 -6.70 -13.51 -0.78
C SER A 57 -6.63 -14.62 0.27
N GLU A 58 -5.67 -14.54 1.19
CA GLU A 58 -5.55 -15.47 2.31
C GLU A 58 -6.72 -15.29 3.29
N VAL A 59 -7.03 -14.04 3.66
CA VAL A 59 -8.13 -13.71 4.56
C VAL A 59 -9.48 -14.15 3.96
N ALA A 60 -9.71 -13.95 2.66
CA ALA A 60 -10.93 -14.38 1.99
C ALA A 60 -11.12 -15.90 2.06
N ASN A 61 -10.07 -16.67 1.78
CA ASN A 61 -10.08 -18.13 1.87
C ASN A 61 -10.21 -18.65 3.32
N GLU A 62 -9.68 -17.92 4.30
CA GLU A 62 -9.92 -18.24 5.72
C GLU A 62 -11.37 -17.94 6.10
N THR A 63 -11.91 -16.81 5.66
CA THR A 63 -13.30 -16.38 5.93
C THR A 63 -14.33 -17.37 5.39
N GLU A 64 -14.10 -17.95 4.20
CA GLU A 64 -14.97 -19.00 3.64
C GLU A 64 -15.06 -20.26 4.51
N LYS A 65 -14.06 -20.52 5.35
CA LYS A 65 -14.01 -21.69 6.24
C LYS A 65 -14.58 -21.39 7.62
N VAL A 66 -14.86 -20.13 7.93
CA VAL A 66 -15.38 -19.77 9.24
C VAL A 66 -16.89 -20.02 9.27
N GLU A 67 -17.34 -20.74 10.28
CA GLU A 67 -18.75 -20.85 10.59
C GLU A 67 -19.27 -19.47 11.05
N VAL A 68 -20.07 -18.83 10.20
CA VAL A 68 -20.60 -17.47 10.40
C VAL A 68 -21.26 -17.30 11.78
N ALA A 69 -21.98 -18.34 12.23
CA ALA A 69 -22.64 -18.37 13.54
C ALA A 69 -21.67 -18.27 14.72
N SER A 70 -20.43 -18.75 14.56
CA SER A 70 -19.43 -18.76 15.64
C SER A 70 -18.81 -17.39 15.91
N LEU A 71 -18.71 -16.53 14.88
CA LEU A 71 -18.10 -15.19 14.99
C LEU A 71 -19.13 -14.09 15.21
N PHE A 72 -20.30 -14.18 14.58
CA PHE A 72 -21.30 -13.10 14.57
C PHE A 72 -22.56 -13.43 15.37
N GLY A 73 -22.69 -14.66 15.89
CA GLY A 73 -23.88 -15.12 16.58
C GLY A 73 -25.12 -15.15 15.66
N GLU A 74 -26.31 -15.04 16.25
CA GLU A 74 -27.59 -15.07 15.52
C GLU A 74 -28.03 -13.69 14.95
N ASN A 75 -27.28 -12.62 15.22
CA ASN A 75 -27.68 -11.25 14.89
C ASN A 75 -27.02 -10.73 13.61
N ILE A 76 -27.19 -11.45 12.50
CA ILE A 76 -26.77 -10.93 11.18
C ILE A 76 -27.90 -10.07 10.65
N ILE A 77 -27.61 -8.79 10.41
CA ILE A 77 -28.57 -7.87 9.79
C ILE A 77 -28.50 -7.96 8.27
N GLY A 78 -29.63 -7.72 7.61
CA GLY A 78 -29.65 -7.55 6.17
C GLY A 78 -28.82 -6.35 5.74
N CYS A 79 -28.11 -6.48 4.61
CA CYS A 79 -27.24 -5.43 4.06
C CYS A 79 -27.95 -4.10 3.77
N GLU A 80 -29.28 -4.10 3.62
CA GLU A 80 -30.08 -2.88 3.46
C GLU A 80 -30.24 -2.08 4.76
N ASN A 81 -30.17 -2.76 5.91
CA ASN A 81 -30.36 -2.16 7.24
C ASN A 81 -29.03 -1.67 7.85
N GLY A 82 -27.93 -1.79 7.09
CA GLY A 82 -26.59 -1.47 7.51
C GLY A 82 -25.68 -2.69 7.49
N SER A 83 -24.56 -2.59 8.18
CA SER A 83 -23.57 -3.65 8.28
C SER A 83 -23.20 -3.92 9.73
N SER A 84 -22.81 -5.15 10.05
CA SER A 84 -22.35 -5.48 11.40
C SER A 84 -21.16 -4.61 11.81
N GLU A 85 -20.91 -4.53 13.12
CA GLU A 85 -19.62 -4.04 13.62
C GLU A 85 -18.48 -4.90 13.08
N ASP A 86 -17.31 -4.28 12.96
CA ASP A 86 -16.10 -4.96 12.53
C ASP A 86 -15.65 -5.93 13.64
N VAL A 87 -15.52 -7.21 13.30
CA VAL A 87 -15.05 -8.27 14.18
C VAL A 87 -13.61 -8.58 13.86
N PHE A 88 -12.77 -8.64 14.90
CA PHE A 88 -11.39 -9.10 14.77
C PHE A 88 -11.37 -10.56 14.31
N LEU A 89 -10.66 -10.84 13.22
CA LEU A 89 -10.47 -12.20 12.72
C LEU A 89 -9.13 -12.75 13.19
N LYS A 90 -8.03 -12.08 12.84
CA LYS A 90 -6.67 -12.61 13.01
C LYS A 90 -5.60 -11.53 12.79
N ASP A 91 -4.47 -11.71 13.45
CA ASP A 91 -3.23 -10.97 13.19
C ASP A 91 -2.31 -11.74 12.22
N TYR A 92 -1.67 -11.01 11.30
CA TYR A 92 -0.69 -11.53 10.37
C TYR A 92 0.63 -10.80 10.56
N GLN A 93 1.74 -11.54 10.63
CA GLN A 93 3.08 -10.97 10.73
C GLN A 93 3.81 -11.16 9.40
N LEU A 94 4.04 -10.05 8.67
CA LEU A 94 4.72 -10.05 7.36
C LEU A 94 5.79 -8.95 7.32
N ASN A 95 6.99 -9.32 6.87
CA ASN A 95 8.12 -8.38 6.74
C ASN A 95 8.44 -7.59 8.02
N SER A 96 8.27 -8.21 9.19
CA SER A 96 8.44 -7.59 10.52
C SER A 96 7.40 -6.52 10.90
N GLU A 97 6.36 -6.35 10.08
CA GLU A 97 5.16 -5.57 10.42
C GLU A 97 4.02 -6.51 10.83
N ASN A 98 3.07 -6.02 11.64
CA ASN A 98 1.85 -6.75 11.93
C ASN A 98 0.67 -6.08 11.25
N TYR A 99 -0.23 -6.92 10.76
CA TYR A 99 -1.47 -6.53 10.10
C TYR A 99 -2.63 -7.18 10.84
N GLU A 100 -3.64 -6.39 11.12
CA GLU A 100 -4.87 -6.85 11.76
C GLU A 100 -5.97 -6.99 10.69
N ALA A 101 -6.53 -8.19 10.55
CA ALA A 101 -7.69 -8.40 9.71
C ALA A 101 -8.96 -8.27 10.55
N ARG A 102 -9.84 -7.36 10.11
CA ARG A 102 -11.20 -7.22 10.62
C ARG A 102 -12.18 -7.57 9.52
N ILE A 103 -13.28 -8.20 9.91
CA ILE A 103 -14.34 -8.57 8.98
C ILE A 103 -15.69 -8.10 9.48
N ASN A 104 -16.56 -7.76 8.53
CA ASN A 104 -17.94 -7.42 8.80
C ASN A 104 -18.83 -8.21 7.85
N ILE A 105 -20.01 -8.61 8.31
CA ILE A 105 -20.91 -9.46 7.54
C ILE A 105 -22.31 -8.86 7.54
N CYS A 106 -22.99 -8.96 6.40
CA CYS A 106 -24.41 -8.69 6.29
C CYS A 106 -25.07 -9.71 5.35
N GLU A 107 -26.37 -9.94 5.52
CA GLU A 107 -27.14 -10.89 4.70
C GLU A 107 -27.78 -10.20 3.49
N GLU A 108 -27.65 -10.80 2.31
CA GLU A 108 -28.39 -10.42 1.10
C GLU A 108 -29.57 -11.38 0.89
N TYR A 109 -30.75 -10.97 1.37
CA TYR A 109 -31.96 -11.79 1.37
C TYR A 109 -32.40 -12.27 -0.02
N ASP A 110 -32.14 -11.48 -1.07
CA ASP A 110 -32.52 -11.80 -2.45
C ASP A 110 -31.77 -13.00 -3.02
N VAL A 111 -30.53 -13.23 -2.56
CA VAL A 111 -29.62 -14.24 -3.11
C VAL A 111 -29.20 -15.28 -2.08
N SER A 112 -29.65 -15.17 -0.83
CA SER A 112 -29.27 -16.05 0.29
C SER A 112 -27.75 -16.18 0.45
N LEU A 113 -27.04 -15.07 0.28
CA LEU A 113 -25.59 -14.96 0.46
C LEU A 113 -25.29 -14.01 1.62
N TYR A 114 -24.17 -14.25 2.28
CA TYR A 114 -23.60 -13.30 3.23
C TYR A 114 -22.48 -12.53 2.53
N ARG A 115 -22.64 -11.20 2.44
CA ARG A 115 -21.57 -10.33 1.97
C ARG A 115 -20.64 -10.04 3.12
N THR A 116 -19.36 -10.36 2.93
CA THR A 116 -18.31 -10.13 3.90
C THR A 116 -17.39 -9.00 3.44
N HIS A 117 -17.31 -7.93 4.22
CA HIS A 117 -16.34 -6.86 4.05
C HIS A 117 -15.08 -7.20 4.83
N ILE A 118 -13.97 -7.39 4.14
CA ILE A 118 -12.66 -7.66 4.72
C ILE A 118 -11.88 -6.35 4.75
N LYS A 119 -11.31 -6.02 5.91
CA LYS A 119 -10.48 -4.83 6.13
C LYS A 119 -9.16 -5.24 6.75
N ILE A 120 -8.06 -4.71 6.23
CA ILE A 120 -6.72 -4.95 6.74
C ILE A 120 -6.15 -3.64 7.27
N TYR A 121 -5.81 -3.65 8.54
CA TYR A 121 -5.23 -2.53 9.26
C TYR A 121 -3.74 -2.77 9.51
N ALA A 122 -2.93 -1.73 9.39
CA ALA A 122 -1.54 -1.76 9.84
C ALA A 122 -1.45 -1.53 11.36
N ASN A 123 -0.25 -1.70 11.91
CA ASN A 123 0.10 -1.47 13.32
C ASN A 123 -0.37 -0.13 13.91
N ASP A 124 -0.56 0.91 13.09
CA ASP A 124 -1.02 2.25 13.46
C ASP A 124 -2.55 2.43 13.38
N ASP A 125 -3.31 1.34 13.24
CA ASP A 125 -4.77 1.31 13.03
C ASP A 125 -5.20 2.03 11.73
N ARG A 126 -4.27 2.20 10.78
CA ARG A 126 -4.57 2.71 9.44
C ARG A 126 -5.09 1.58 8.56
N LEU A 127 -6.25 1.80 7.93
CA LEU A 127 -6.75 0.93 6.87
C LEU A 127 -5.78 0.97 5.67
N VAL A 128 -5.21 -0.18 5.33
CA VAL A 128 -4.27 -0.33 4.21
C VAL A 128 -4.96 -0.91 2.98
N SER A 129 -5.88 -1.85 3.20
CA SER A 129 -6.62 -2.49 2.11
C SER A 129 -7.98 -2.99 2.57
N GLU A 130 -8.92 -3.03 1.64
CA GLU A 130 -10.24 -3.62 1.86
C GLU A 130 -10.72 -4.40 0.64
N SER A 131 -11.61 -5.36 0.84
CA SER A 131 -12.25 -6.12 -0.23
C SER A 131 -13.60 -6.66 0.22
N TYR A 132 -14.39 -7.11 -0.74
CA TYR A 132 -15.65 -7.79 -0.50
C TYR A 132 -15.59 -9.21 -1.05
N THR A 133 -16.12 -10.15 -0.28
CA THR A 133 -16.38 -11.52 -0.73
C THR A 133 -17.79 -11.93 -0.36
N TYR A 134 -18.25 -13.05 -0.92
CA TYR A 134 -19.55 -13.64 -0.61
C TYR A 134 -19.34 -15.07 -0.12
N ILE A 135 -20.01 -15.41 0.97
CA ILE A 135 -20.02 -16.77 1.52
C ILE A 135 -21.44 -17.33 1.44
N LEU A 136 -21.54 -18.62 1.17
CA LEU A 136 -22.81 -19.32 1.05
C LEU A 136 -23.51 -19.37 2.40
N GLY A 137 -24.79 -18.97 2.42
CA GLY A 137 -25.62 -19.01 3.62
C GLY A 137 -26.24 -20.37 3.87
N ASP A 138 -25.43 -21.42 4.03
CA ASP A 138 -25.92 -22.68 4.60
C ASP A 138 -25.71 -22.66 6.12
N LEU A 139 -26.49 -21.81 6.80
CA LEU A 139 -26.79 -21.99 8.21
C LEU A 139 -28.00 -22.94 8.30
N LYS A 140 -27.77 -24.23 8.12
CA LYS A 140 -28.76 -25.27 8.43
C LYS A 140 -28.16 -26.41 9.24
#